data_AF-A0A967I031-F1
#
_entry.id   AF-A0A967I031-F1
#
_cell.length_a   1.000
_cell.length_b   1.000
_cell.length_c   1.000
_cell.angle_alpha   90.00
_cell.angle_beta   90.00
_cell.angle_gamma   90.00
#
_symmetry.space_group_name_H-M   'P 1'
#
loop_
_entity.id
_entity.type
_entity.pdbx_description
1 polymer ?
#
loop_
_entity_poly.entity_id
_entity_poly.type
_entity_poly.pdbx_seq_one_letter_code
_entity_poly.pdbx_strand_id
1 'polypeptide(L)'
;MTRAHVSLIVLLAFFFGPVGCREPNRSFQSSEKEASTSENHSQSAETSVNTKEPVLIYLAIGSFDPLFQASPVGLPQELTLQRYPRDGKGYYLLQFKGPVLQKWKEEVSAAGVDIFDYIPQFAFVVKMDNQSIRAVEAMESVRWIGIYQPGYRIAPDLMGMLSEKEDRAIKVIVSVFKGEDASVLRGAMERLGGENFEVSRGGEMMGLLIPGNKIGDLARLSGVRYIERAPEYKLFPTGKQRGE
;
A
#
# COMPACT_ATOMS: atom_id res chain seq x y z
N MET A 1 6.10 -36.37 43.39
CA MET A 1 6.28 -35.20 44.27
C MET A 1 6.26 -33.93 43.41
N THR A 2 5.11 -33.54 42.86
CA THR A 2 4.27 -32.42 43.33
C THR A 2 5.00 -31.09 43.55
N ARG A 3 4.85 -30.14 42.62
CA ARG A 3 4.26 -28.83 42.94
C ARG A 3 3.82 -28.09 41.68
N ALA A 4 2.50 -27.93 41.59
CA ALA A 4 1.80 -27.02 40.70
C ALA A 4 2.02 -25.57 41.15
N HIS A 5 1.95 -24.62 40.21
CA HIS A 5 1.67 -23.22 40.50
C HIS A 5 0.48 -22.77 39.64
N VAL A 6 -0.59 -22.42 40.34
CA VAL A 6 -1.82 -21.81 39.85
C VAL A 6 -1.92 -20.43 40.51
N SER A 7 -2.16 -19.39 39.73
CA SER A 7 -2.66 -18.06 40.15
C SER A 7 -2.73 -17.18 38.89
N LEU A 8 -3.72 -16.33 38.66
CA LEU A 8 -4.97 -15.98 39.34
C LEU A 8 -5.74 -15.15 38.31
N ILE A 9 -7.01 -15.50 38.08
CA ILE A 9 -7.96 -14.75 37.23
C ILE A 9 -8.43 -13.52 38.02
N VAL A 10 -8.46 -12.35 37.37
CA VAL A 10 -9.27 -11.20 37.84
C VAL A 10 -10.20 -10.80 36.70
N LEU A 11 -11.48 -11.13 36.90
CA LEU A 11 -12.63 -10.74 36.11
C LEU A 11 -13.24 -9.50 36.79
N LEU A 12 -13.43 -8.40 36.06
CA LEU A 12 -14.19 -7.24 36.55
C LEU A 12 -15.30 -6.93 35.54
N ALA A 13 -16.49 -7.43 35.87
CA ALA A 13 -17.75 -7.09 35.23
C ALA A 13 -18.44 -6.01 36.08
N PHE A 14 -18.79 -4.88 35.45
CA PHE A 14 -19.76 -3.92 36.00
C PHE A 14 -21.05 -4.04 35.19
N PHE A 15 -22.09 -4.51 35.87
CA PHE A 15 -23.50 -4.41 35.47
C PHE A 15 -24.12 -3.19 36.15
N PHE A 16 -25.04 -2.52 35.46
CA PHE A 16 -26.18 -1.66 35.88
C PHE A 16 -26.40 -0.70 34.70
N GLY A 17 -27.47 -0.67 33.91
CA GLY A 17 -28.88 -1.07 34.03
C GLY A 17 -29.69 0.09 33.37
N PRO A 18 -30.60 -0.14 32.41
CA PRO A 18 -31.28 0.95 31.70
C PRO A 18 -32.53 1.42 32.43
N VAL A 19 -32.80 2.73 32.43
CA VAL A 19 -34.09 3.30 32.86
C VAL A 19 -34.72 3.99 31.67
N GLY A 20 -35.90 3.49 31.27
CA GLY A 20 -36.79 4.14 30.32
C GLY A 20 -37.87 4.96 31.02
N CYS A 21 -38.43 5.94 30.28
CA CYS A 21 -39.83 6.42 30.26
C CYS A 21 -39.84 7.78 29.55
N ARG A 22 -40.48 7.92 28.39
CA ARG A 22 -41.92 8.13 28.11
C ARG A 22 -42.24 9.62 27.95
N GLU A 23 -42.62 10.00 26.73
CA GLU A 23 -43.16 11.31 26.33
C GLU A 23 -44.39 11.74 27.16
N PRO A 24 -44.72 13.03 27.11
CA PRO A 24 -45.92 13.36 26.35
C PRO A 24 -45.82 14.60 25.44
N ASN A 25 -46.25 14.37 24.21
CA ASN A 25 -47.03 15.23 23.32
C ASN A 25 -47.56 16.56 23.92
N ARG A 26 -47.20 17.70 23.31
CA ARG A 26 -48.02 18.92 23.35
C ARG A 26 -47.93 19.67 22.03
N SER A 27 -49.02 19.59 21.27
CA SER A 27 -49.37 20.46 20.17
C SER A 27 -49.36 21.93 20.59
N PHE A 28 -48.70 22.79 19.83
CA PHE A 28 -48.93 24.23 19.83
C PHE A 28 -48.97 24.73 18.38
N GLN A 29 -50.12 25.26 17.99
CA GLN A 29 -50.33 25.99 16.73
C GLN A 29 -50.11 27.49 16.98
N SER A 30 -49.35 28.14 16.10
CA SER A 30 -49.50 29.54 15.66
C SER A 30 -48.44 29.75 14.56
N SER A 31 -48.80 29.76 13.27
CA SER A 31 -49.25 30.94 12.53
C SER A 31 -48.38 32.17 12.80
N GLU A 32 -47.38 32.40 11.94
CA GLU A 32 -46.96 33.75 11.57
C GLU A 32 -46.32 33.74 10.17
N LYS A 33 -46.84 34.64 9.34
CA LYS A 33 -46.39 34.99 7.99
C LYS A 33 -45.18 35.93 8.11
N GLU A 34 -44.23 35.80 7.20
CA GLU A 34 -43.52 36.86 6.45
C GLU A 34 -42.37 36.19 5.67
N ALA A 35 -42.41 36.11 4.34
CA ALA A 35 -42.13 37.16 3.35
C ALA A 35 -40.71 37.03 2.76
N SER A 36 -40.70 36.83 1.45
CA SER A 36 -39.65 37.16 0.48
C SER A 36 -38.51 36.17 0.20
N THR A 37 -38.36 35.97 -1.10
CA THR A 37 -37.09 35.89 -1.84
C THR A 37 -36.68 34.50 -2.33
N SER A 38 -36.50 34.48 -3.64
CA SER A 38 -35.99 33.48 -4.57
C SER A 38 -34.97 32.48 -4.04
N GLU A 39 -35.04 31.26 -4.56
CA GLU A 39 -33.91 30.53 -5.18
C GLU A 39 -34.46 29.23 -5.79
N ASN A 40 -34.67 29.21 -7.10
CA ASN A 40 -33.77 28.71 -8.12
C ASN A 40 -33.76 27.17 -8.19
N HIS A 41 -34.12 26.70 -9.39
CA HIS A 41 -34.25 25.31 -9.79
C HIS A 41 -33.00 24.51 -9.41
N SER A 42 -33.19 23.46 -8.62
CA SER A 42 -32.17 22.44 -8.36
C SER A 42 -31.86 21.69 -9.65
N GLN A 43 -30.92 22.20 -10.44
CA GLN A 43 -30.25 21.43 -11.47
C GLN A 43 -29.31 20.44 -10.79
N SER A 44 -29.73 19.18 -10.76
CA SER A 44 -28.90 18.02 -10.52
C SER A 44 -27.76 18.02 -11.54
N ALA A 45 -26.57 18.43 -11.11
CA ALA A 45 -25.35 18.29 -11.92
C ALA A 45 -24.96 16.81 -11.94
N GLU A 46 -25.53 16.05 -12.88
CA GLU A 46 -24.92 14.82 -13.38
C GLU A 46 -23.57 15.20 -13.99
N THR A 47 -22.50 15.05 -13.21
CA THR A 47 -21.14 15.22 -13.69
C THR A 47 -20.82 14.00 -14.56
N SER A 48 -21.11 14.13 -15.85
CA SER A 48 -20.60 13.23 -16.89
C SER A 48 -19.07 13.25 -16.83
N VAL A 49 -18.48 12.14 -16.37
CA VAL A 49 -17.03 11.94 -16.43
C VAL A 49 -16.63 11.95 -17.90
N ASN A 50 -15.98 13.03 -18.33
CA ASN A 50 -15.47 13.20 -19.68
C ASN A 50 -14.38 12.14 -19.94
N THR A 51 -14.70 11.10 -20.72
CA THR A 51 -13.85 9.93 -21.02
C THR A 51 -12.62 10.24 -21.90
N LYS A 52 -12.15 11.51 -21.96
CA LYS A 52 -11.04 11.93 -22.82
C LYS A 52 -9.71 12.17 -22.10
N GLU A 53 -9.69 12.33 -20.79
CA GLU A 53 -8.45 12.56 -20.06
C GLU A 53 -7.83 11.24 -19.57
N PRO A 54 -6.49 11.08 -19.66
CA PRO A 54 -5.81 9.88 -19.19
C PRO A 54 -5.90 9.76 -17.66
N VAL A 55 -6.12 8.54 -17.18
CA VAL A 55 -6.19 8.25 -15.74
C VAL A 55 -4.89 7.58 -15.31
N LEU A 56 -3.93 8.41 -14.92
CA LEU A 56 -2.53 7.99 -14.68
C LEU A 56 -2.35 7.26 -13.36
N ILE A 57 -1.58 6.17 -13.37
CA ILE A 57 -0.99 5.58 -12.16
C ILE A 57 0.32 6.33 -11.86
N TYR A 58 0.50 6.76 -10.61
CA TYR A 58 1.69 7.51 -10.16
C TYR A 58 2.61 6.64 -9.31
N LEU A 59 3.79 6.32 -9.83
CA LEU A 59 4.83 5.56 -9.14
C LEU A 59 6.06 6.46 -8.92
N ALA A 60 6.97 6.04 -8.04
CA ALA A 60 8.21 6.80 -7.79
C ALA A 60 9.06 6.96 -9.06
N ILE A 61 9.02 5.99 -9.97
CA ILE A 61 9.78 5.98 -11.22
C ILE A 61 9.08 6.74 -12.37
N GLY A 62 7.88 7.28 -12.14
CA GLY A 62 7.11 8.04 -13.14
C GLY A 62 5.62 7.69 -13.13
N SER A 63 4.88 8.23 -14.10
CA SER A 63 3.45 7.98 -14.25
C SER A 63 3.09 7.51 -15.66
N PHE A 64 1.99 6.76 -15.77
CA PHE A 64 1.51 6.21 -17.04
C PHE A 64 0.01 5.91 -16.98
N ASP A 65 -0.69 5.98 -18.12
CA ASP A 65 -2.03 5.41 -18.24
C ASP A 65 -1.90 3.96 -18.75
N PRO A 66 -2.30 2.96 -17.95
CA PRO A 66 -2.09 1.57 -18.29
C PRO A 66 -2.88 1.08 -19.51
N LEU A 67 -3.89 1.82 -19.98
CA LEU A 67 -4.62 1.49 -21.21
C LEU A 67 -3.89 1.96 -22.48
N PHE A 68 -2.90 2.84 -22.36
CA PHE A 68 -2.17 3.41 -23.50
C PHE A 68 -0.67 3.10 -23.46
N GLN A 69 -0.12 2.78 -22.28
CA GLN A 69 1.29 2.53 -22.07
C GLN A 69 1.49 1.37 -21.09
N ALA A 70 2.50 0.52 -21.32
CA ALA A 70 2.75 -0.64 -20.46
C ALA A 70 3.49 -0.30 -19.14
N SER A 71 4.27 0.79 -19.13
CA SER A 71 5.15 1.20 -18.02
C SER A 71 5.50 2.68 -18.16
N PRO A 72 5.75 3.43 -17.06
CA PRO A 72 6.13 4.84 -17.11
C PRO A 72 7.52 5.07 -17.75
N VAL A 73 8.38 4.05 -17.71
CA VAL A 73 9.73 4.08 -18.28
C VAL A 73 10.04 2.77 -18.99
N GLY A 74 11.03 2.77 -19.88
CA GLY A 74 11.58 1.53 -20.45
C GLY A 74 12.31 0.73 -19.39
N LEU A 75 11.63 -0.23 -18.76
CA LEU A 75 12.24 -1.11 -17.78
C LEU A 75 13.13 -2.15 -18.47
N PRO A 76 14.33 -2.42 -17.92
CA PRO A 76 15.14 -3.56 -18.36
C PRO A 76 14.40 -4.90 -18.19
N GLN A 77 14.80 -5.92 -18.95
CA GLN A 77 14.15 -7.23 -18.93
C GLN A 77 14.29 -7.90 -17.56
N GLU A 78 15.43 -7.72 -16.90
CA GLU A 78 15.70 -8.16 -15.54
C GLU A 78 14.75 -7.53 -14.51
N LEU A 79 14.15 -6.39 -14.79
CA LEU A 79 13.18 -5.74 -13.90
C LEU A 79 11.73 -5.92 -14.31
N THR A 80 11.48 -6.76 -15.32
CA THR A 80 10.16 -7.04 -15.85
C THR A 80 9.80 -8.52 -15.67
N LEU A 81 8.59 -8.78 -15.19
CA LEU A 81 7.98 -10.09 -15.13
C LEU A 81 6.83 -10.14 -16.13
N GLN A 82 6.79 -11.23 -16.91
CA GLN A 82 5.66 -11.52 -17.80
C GLN A 82 4.51 -12.18 -17.04
N ARG A 83 4.84 -13.03 -16.06
CA ARG A 83 3.89 -13.70 -15.14
C ARG A 83 4.62 -14.13 -13.87
N TYR A 84 3.89 -14.27 -12.79
CA TYR A 84 4.37 -15.02 -11.63
C TYR A 84 4.35 -16.53 -11.92
N PRO A 85 5.24 -17.33 -11.29
CA PRO A 85 5.25 -18.78 -11.47
C PRO A 85 4.01 -19.44 -10.85
N ARG A 86 3.80 -20.73 -11.18
CA ARG A 86 2.74 -21.59 -10.61
C ARG A 86 1.33 -20.98 -10.75
N ASP A 87 0.64 -20.77 -9.63
CA ASP A 87 -0.71 -20.22 -9.54
C ASP A 87 -0.76 -18.71 -9.82
N GLY A 88 0.37 -18.09 -10.13
CA GLY A 88 0.45 -16.66 -10.40
C GLY A 88 0.34 -15.81 -9.15
N LYS A 89 0.45 -16.39 -7.95
CA LYS A 89 0.36 -15.63 -6.71
C LYS A 89 1.51 -14.63 -6.60
N GLY A 90 1.16 -13.35 -6.50
CA GLY A 90 2.13 -12.27 -6.47
C GLY A 90 1.49 -10.91 -6.28
N TYR A 91 2.29 -9.85 -6.47
CA TYR A 91 1.85 -8.47 -6.30
C TYR A 91 1.51 -7.83 -7.65
N TYR A 92 0.36 -7.17 -7.67
CA TYR A 92 -0.25 -6.55 -8.82
C TYR A 92 -0.66 -5.12 -8.48
N LEU A 93 -0.77 -4.30 -9.51
CA LEU A 93 -1.48 -3.04 -9.50
C LEU A 93 -2.93 -3.32 -9.94
N LEU A 94 -3.89 -2.84 -9.17
CA LEU A 94 -5.31 -2.86 -9.51
C LEU A 94 -5.82 -1.42 -9.52
N GLN A 95 -6.39 -0.99 -10.64
CA GLN A 95 -6.99 0.34 -10.79
C GLN A 95 -8.51 0.22 -10.93
N PHE A 96 -9.26 0.96 -10.13
CA PHE A 96 -10.71 1.11 -10.27
C PHE A 96 -11.05 2.20 -11.30
N LYS A 97 -12.28 2.16 -11.86
CA LYS A 97 -12.74 3.13 -12.87
C LYS A 97 -12.96 4.55 -12.36
N GLY A 98 -13.01 4.76 -11.04
CA GLY A 98 -13.32 6.06 -10.44
C GLY A 98 -13.11 6.06 -8.93
N PRO A 99 -13.58 7.11 -8.22
CA PRO A 99 -13.52 7.21 -6.77
C PRO A 99 -13.94 5.93 -6.08
N VAL A 100 -13.02 5.39 -5.26
CA VAL A 100 -13.12 4.02 -4.76
C VAL A 100 -14.20 3.93 -3.69
N LEU A 101 -15.21 3.10 -3.94
CA LEU A 101 -16.26 2.83 -2.98
C LEU A 101 -15.85 1.69 -2.05
N GLN A 102 -16.28 1.75 -0.79
CA GLN A 102 -16.01 0.71 0.20
C GLN A 102 -16.52 -0.67 -0.27
N LYS A 103 -17.71 -0.72 -0.89
CA LYS A 103 -18.27 -1.95 -1.48
C LYS A 103 -17.36 -2.59 -2.53
N TRP A 104 -16.64 -1.79 -3.33
CA TRP A 104 -15.73 -2.34 -4.34
C TRP A 104 -14.54 -3.02 -3.68
N LYS A 105 -13.97 -2.41 -2.62
CA LYS A 105 -12.90 -3.04 -1.84
C LYS A 105 -13.35 -4.37 -1.22
N GLU A 106 -14.59 -4.42 -0.74
CA GLU A 106 -15.19 -5.63 -0.17
C GLU A 106 -15.40 -6.72 -1.23
N GLU A 107 -15.92 -6.37 -2.41
CA GLU A 107 -16.08 -7.28 -3.56
C GLU A 107 -14.73 -7.88 -3.98
N VAL A 108 -13.70 -7.05 -4.12
CA VAL A 108 -12.36 -7.50 -4.52
C VAL A 108 -11.74 -8.37 -3.42
N SER A 109 -11.91 -8.01 -2.13
CA SER A 109 -11.42 -8.82 -1.01
C SER A 109 -12.14 -10.17 -0.92
N ALA A 110 -13.46 -10.20 -1.16
CA ALA A 110 -14.25 -11.43 -1.21
C ALA A 110 -13.83 -12.37 -2.36
N ALA A 111 -13.21 -11.83 -3.42
CA ALA A 111 -12.60 -12.60 -4.49
C ALA A 111 -11.19 -13.16 -4.14
N GLY A 112 -10.73 -13.01 -2.90
CA GLY A 112 -9.45 -13.55 -2.41
C GLY A 112 -8.25 -12.63 -2.62
N VAL A 113 -8.47 -11.32 -2.76
CA VAL A 113 -7.41 -10.33 -2.96
C VAL A 113 -7.06 -9.64 -1.65
N ASP A 114 -5.76 -9.60 -1.34
CA ASP A 114 -5.23 -8.80 -0.24
C ASP A 114 -4.88 -7.40 -0.76
N ILE A 115 -5.50 -6.35 -0.19
CA ILE A 115 -5.25 -4.94 -0.60
C ILE A 115 -4.21 -4.30 0.32
N PHE A 116 -3.19 -3.66 -0.27
CA PHE A 116 -2.10 -2.96 0.43
C PHE A 116 -2.12 -1.46 0.13
N ASP A 117 -1.06 -0.95 -0.49
CA ASP A 117 -0.78 0.47 -0.63
C ASP A 117 -1.74 1.12 -1.62
N TYR A 118 -2.28 2.27 -1.24
CA TYR A 118 -2.98 3.14 -2.20
C TYR A 118 -1.96 3.85 -3.09
N ILE A 119 -2.25 3.88 -4.39
CA ILE A 119 -1.55 4.65 -5.39
C ILE A 119 -2.54 5.67 -5.97
N PRO A 120 -2.14 6.95 -6.14
CA PRO A 120 -3.05 7.98 -6.67
C PRO A 120 -3.78 7.56 -7.95
N GLN A 121 -4.98 8.13 -8.14
CA GLN A 121 -5.93 7.78 -9.20
C GLN A 121 -6.48 6.35 -9.10
N PHE A 122 -7.04 6.06 -7.91
CA PHE A 122 -7.88 4.88 -7.67
C PHE A 122 -7.16 3.53 -7.86
N ALA A 123 -5.84 3.53 -7.68
CA ALA A 123 -5.02 2.34 -7.82
C ALA A 123 -4.59 1.81 -6.45
N PHE A 124 -4.35 0.52 -6.37
CA PHE A 124 -3.77 -0.14 -5.20
C PHE A 124 -2.71 -1.14 -5.62
N VAL A 125 -1.70 -1.32 -4.78
CA VAL A 125 -0.93 -2.57 -4.79
C VAL A 125 -1.75 -3.63 -4.06
N VAL A 126 -1.89 -4.78 -4.69
CA VAL A 126 -2.65 -5.91 -4.16
C VAL A 126 -1.86 -7.20 -4.31
N LYS A 127 -2.17 -8.21 -3.50
CA LYS A 127 -1.66 -9.58 -3.66
C LYS A 127 -2.81 -10.51 -3.99
N MET A 128 -2.64 -11.28 -5.06
CA MET A 128 -3.66 -12.19 -5.55
C MET A 128 -3.05 -13.28 -6.43
N ASP A 129 -3.82 -14.34 -6.68
CA ASP A 129 -3.47 -15.43 -7.60
C ASP A 129 -4.26 -15.35 -8.92
N ASN A 130 -3.99 -16.27 -9.84
CA ASN A 130 -4.65 -16.31 -11.15
C ASN A 130 -6.18 -16.52 -11.06
N GLN A 131 -6.70 -17.17 -10.01
CA GLN A 131 -8.13 -17.35 -9.84
C GLN A 131 -8.79 -16.02 -9.45
N SER A 132 -8.22 -15.33 -8.47
CA SER A 132 -8.67 -14.01 -8.06
C SER A 132 -8.58 -12.98 -9.18
N ILE A 133 -7.52 -12.99 -9.99
CA ILE A 133 -7.39 -12.11 -11.17
C ILE A 133 -8.60 -12.29 -12.10
N ARG A 134 -8.94 -13.52 -12.50
CA ARG A 134 -10.08 -13.78 -13.39
C ARG A 134 -11.41 -13.30 -12.80
N ALA A 135 -11.60 -13.43 -11.49
CA ALA A 135 -12.81 -12.98 -10.82
C ALA A 135 -12.91 -11.45 -10.79
N VAL A 136 -11.78 -10.77 -10.56
CA VAL A 136 -11.69 -9.31 -10.45
C VAL A 136 -11.75 -8.63 -11.82
N GLU A 137 -11.15 -9.21 -12.87
CA GLU A 137 -11.26 -8.71 -14.25
C GLU A 137 -12.71 -8.66 -14.76
N ALA A 138 -13.59 -9.51 -14.23
CA ALA A 138 -15.01 -9.53 -14.57
C ALA A 138 -15.83 -8.42 -13.87
N MET A 139 -15.25 -7.70 -12.90
CA MET A 139 -15.96 -6.68 -12.14
C MET A 139 -16.06 -5.37 -12.92
N GLU A 140 -17.27 -4.82 -13.04
CA GLU A 140 -17.48 -3.54 -13.72
C GLU A 140 -16.75 -2.36 -13.08
N SER A 141 -16.43 -2.45 -11.78
CA SER A 141 -15.69 -1.44 -11.03
C SER A 141 -14.21 -1.37 -11.40
N VAL A 142 -13.65 -2.42 -11.97
CA VAL A 142 -12.22 -2.55 -12.28
C VAL A 142 -11.93 -1.97 -13.67
N ARG A 143 -10.90 -1.13 -13.75
CA ARG A 143 -10.42 -0.51 -14.98
C ARG A 143 -9.29 -1.30 -15.59
N TRP A 144 -8.33 -1.72 -14.76
CA TRP A 144 -7.10 -2.35 -15.21
C TRP A 144 -6.42 -3.14 -14.09
N ILE A 145 -5.72 -4.20 -14.47
CA ILE A 145 -4.84 -4.99 -13.61
C ILE A 145 -3.51 -5.21 -14.34
N GLY A 146 -2.39 -5.11 -13.62
CA GLY A 146 -1.09 -5.51 -14.13
C GLY A 146 -0.10 -5.84 -13.03
N ILE A 147 1.04 -6.44 -13.37
CA ILE A 147 2.03 -6.84 -12.36
C ILE A 147 2.66 -5.59 -11.73
N TYR A 148 2.79 -5.57 -10.41
CA TYR A 148 3.63 -4.60 -9.72
C TYR A 148 5.09 -5.00 -9.93
N GLN A 149 5.65 -4.52 -11.05
CA GLN A 149 6.94 -4.95 -11.59
C GLN A 149 8.07 -4.75 -10.57
N PRO A 150 9.10 -5.62 -10.56
CA PRO A 150 10.31 -5.40 -9.77
C PRO A 150 10.90 -4.00 -9.94
N GLY A 151 10.92 -3.47 -11.17
CA GLY A 151 11.41 -2.12 -11.44
C GLY A 151 10.61 -0.99 -10.76
N TYR A 152 9.34 -1.22 -10.40
CA TYR A 152 8.53 -0.23 -9.68
C TYR A 152 8.82 -0.20 -8.17
N ARG A 153 9.60 -1.16 -7.67
CA ARG A 153 9.97 -1.31 -6.26
C ARG A 153 11.30 -0.65 -5.93
N ILE A 154 11.96 -0.02 -6.89
CA ILE A 154 13.31 0.53 -6.74
C ILE A 154 13.21 2.05 -6.80
N ALA A 155 13.82 2.72 -5.83
CA ALA A 155 13.94 4.18 -5.84
C ALA A 155 14.71 4.67 -7.07
N PRO A 156 14.30 5.77 -7.73
CA PRO A 156 14.92 6.23 -8.98
C PRO A 156 16.43 6.46 -8.90
N ASP A 157 16.96 6.90 -7.74
CA ASP A 157 18.39 7.14 -7.53
C ASP A 157 19.23 5.84 -7.48
N LEU A 158 18.58 4.70 -7.29
CA LEU A 158 19.21 3.37 -7.32
C LEU A 158 19.20 2.74 -8.72
N MET A 159 18.40 3.22 -9.66
CA MET A 159 18.29 2.63 -10.99
C MET A 159 19.60 2.67 -11.79
N GLY A 160 20.44 3.69 -11.58
CA GLY A 160 21.75 3.79 -12.22
C GLY A 160 22.75 2.71 -11.77
N MET A 161 22.57 2.16 -10.56
CA MET A 161 23.47 1.16 -9.97
C MET A 161 23.34 -0.23 -10.63
N LEU A 162 22.23 -0.48 -11.33
CA LEU A 162 21.96 -1.77 -11.97
C LEU A 162 22.92 -2.08 -13.12
N SER A 163 23.47 -1.05 -13.74
CA SER A 163 24.40 -1.16 -14.88
C SER A 163 25.87 -1.10 -14.44
N GLU A 164 26.14 -0.91 -13.15
CA GLU A 164 27.51 -0.81 -12.66
C GLU A 164 28.21 -2.18 -12.70
N LYS A 165 29.41 -2.18 -13.29
CA LYS A 165 30.27 -3.38 -13.34
C LYS A 165 30.97 -3.64 -12.00
N GLU A 166 31.11 -2.61 -11.17
CA GLU A 166 31.72 -2.70 -9.86
C GLU A 166 30.70 -3.19 -8.84
N ASP A 167 31.07 -4.23 -8.09
CA ASP A 167 30.25 -4.87 -7.06
C ASP A 167 30.19 -4.05 -5.76
N ARG A 168 30.18 -2.71 -5.87
CA ARG A 168 30.28 -1.84 -4.69
C ARG A 168 29.04 -2.05 -3.83
N ALA A 169 29.27 -2.48 -2.60
CA ALA A 169 28.20 -2.63 -1.63
C ALA A 169 27.63 -1.26 -1.25
N ILE A 170 26.31 -1.17 -1.22
CA ILE A 170 25.56 0.02 -0.81
C ILE A 170 24.62 -0.33 0.33
N LYS A 171 24.34 0.66 1.19
CA LYS A 171 23.32 0.53 2.23
C LYS A 171 21.96 0.92 1.66
N VAL A 172 20.99 0.01 1.77
CA VAL A 172 19.59 0.23 1.39
C VAL A 172 18.68 -0.07 2.57
N ILE A 173 17.50 0.54 2.56
CA ILE A 173 16.36 0.11 3.36
C ILE A 173 15.40 -0.63 2.43
N VAL A 174 15.03 -1.84 2.83
CA VAL A 174 14.03 -2.66 2.17
C VAL A 174 12.77 -2.65 3.01
N SER A 175 11.70 -2.10 2.46
CA SER A 175 10.37 -2.26 3.04
C SER A 175 9.70 -3.51 2.49
N VAL A 176 8.97 -4.19 3.37
CA VAL A 176 8.35 -5.50 3.13
C VAL A 176 6.85 -5.38 3.31
N PHE A 177 6.08 -6.05 2.46
CA PHE A 177 4.63 -6.08 2.63
C PHE A 177 4.24 -6.77 3.93
N LYS A 178 3.22 -6.22 4.60
CA LYS A 178 2.69 -6.79 5.84
C LYS A 178 2.20 -8.23 5.61
N GLY A 179 2.49 -9.11 6.56
CA GLY A 179 2.08 -10.53 6.51
C GLY A 179 3.06 -11.46 5.79
N GLU A 180 4.14 -10.92 5.22
CA GLU A 180 5.24 -11.74 4.71
C GLU A 180 6.10 -12.31 5.84
N ASP A 181 6.72 -13.47 5.59
CA ASP A 181 7.67 -14.06 6.52
C ASP A 181 9.04 -13.36 6.41
N ALA A 182 9.31 -12.50 7.40
CA ALA A 182 10.55 -11.75 7.50
C ALA A 182 11.80 -12.65 7.57
N SER A 183 11.72 -13.85 8.13
CA SER A 183 12.85 -14.78 8.24
C SER A 183 13.18 -15.40 6.88
N VAL A 184 12.15 -15.77 6.11
CA VAL A 184 12.31 -16.27 4.74
C VAL A 184 12.92 -15.22 3.83
N LEU A 185 12.41 -13.98 3.91
CA LEU A 185 12.94 -12.84 3.16
C LEU A 185 14.39 -12.54 3.51
N ARG A 186 14.72 -12.46 4.81
CA ARG A 186 16.09 -12.26 5.28
C ARG A 186 17.06 -13.30 4.71
N GLY A 187 16.72 -14.59 4.82
CA GLY A 187 17.56 -15.65 4.27
C GLY A 187 17.71 -15.57 2.74
N ALA A 188 16.70 -15.05 2.03
CA ALA A 188 16.82 -14.77 0.60
C ALA A 188 17.75 -13.60 0.29
N MET A 189 17.69 -12.52 1.09
CA MET A 189 18.61 -11.37 0.98
C MET A 189 20.07 -11.80 1.26
N GLU A 190 20.29 -12.64 2.26
CA GLU A 190 21.62 -13.18 2.58
C GLU A 190 22.20 -14.01 1.44
N ARG A 191 21.37 -14.82 0.75
CA ARG A 191 21.79 -15.57 -0.44
C ARG A 191 22.17 -14.68 -1.62
N LEU A 192 21.73 -13.42 -1.65
CA LEU A 192 22.14 -12.43 -2.62
C LEU A 192 23.45 -11.70 -2.22
N GLY A 193 24.09 -12.11 -1.11
CA GLY A 193 25.25 -11.43 -0.56
C GLY A 193 24.91 -10.20 0.29
N GLY A 194 23.65 -10.08 0.71
CA GLY A 194 23.20 -8.99 1.56
C GLY A 194 23.52 -9.24 3.04
N GLU A 195 24.13 -8.26 3.71
CA GLU A 195 24.39 -8.27 5.14
C GLU A 195 23.38 -7.37 5.86
N ASN A 196 22.53 -7.95 6.69
CA ASN A 196 21.52 -7.21 7.45
C ASN A 196 22.17 -6.48 8.62
N PHE A 197 21.96 -5.17 8.73
CA PHE A 197 22.48 -4.36 9.86
C PHE A 197 21.38 -3.79 10.75
N GLU A 198 20.13 -3.79 10.29
CA GLU A 198 18.97 -3.30 11.05
C GLU A 198 17.72 -4.04 10.61
N VAL A 199 16.88 -4.48 11.53
CA VAL A 199 15.52 -4.96 11.20
C VAL A 199 14.55 -4.44 12.24
N SER A 200 13.47 -3.83 11.77
CA SER A 200 12.41 -3.35 12.65
C SER A 200 11.77 -4.51 13.41
N ARG A 201 11.21 -4.23 14.59
CA ARG A 201 10.58 -5.26 15.44
C ARG A 201 9.50 -6.09 14.72
N GLY A 202 8.82 -5.49 13.73
CA GLY A 202 7.81 -6.16 12.91
C GLY A 202 8.34 -6.80 11.63
N GLY A 203 9.61 -6.63 11.29
CA GLY A 203 10.22 -7.18 10.06
C GLY A 203 9.82 -6.46 8.77
N GLU A 204 8.97 -5.44 8.84
CA GLU A 204 8.48 -4.68 7.68
C GLU A 204 9.53 -3.72 7.09
N MET A 205 10.63 -3.48 7.81
CA MET A 205 11.76 -2.67 7.34
C MET A 205 13.07 -3.36 7.71
N MET A 206 13.95 -3.51 6.73
CA MET A 206 15.27 -4.14 6.87
C MET A 206 16.35 -3.27 6.25
N GLY A 207 17.34 -2.87 7.04
CA GLY A 207 18.57 -2.26 6.58
C GLY A 207 19.55 -3.33 6.10
N LEU A 208 19.99 -3.19 4.84
CA LEU A 208 20.82 -4.16 4.15
C LEU A 208 22.03 -3.48 3.51
N LEU A 209 23.23 -4.03 3.74
CA LEU A 209 24.40 -3.76 2.92
C LEU A 209 24.43 -4.81 1.80
N ILE A 210 24.31 -4.40 0.54
CA ILE A 210 24.21 -5.34 -0.59
C ILE A 210 25.01 -4.82 -1.79
N PRO A 211 25.65 -5.70 -2.61
CA PRO A 211 26.24 -5.27 -3.87
C PRO A 211 25.23 -4.57 -4.79
N GLY A 212 25.61 -3.44 -5.38
CA GLY A 212 24.70 -2.60 -6.19
C GLY A 212 24.06 -3.33 -7.39
N ASN A 213 24.83 -4.21 -8.04
CA ASN A 213 24.34 -5.04 -9.14
C ASN A 213 23.30 -6.12 -8.70
N LYS A 214 23.11 -6.34 -7.39
CA LYS A 214 22.11 -7.25 -6.82
C LYS A 214 20.79 -6.58 -6.45
N ILE A 215 20.67 -5.26 -6.60
CA ILE A 215 19.41 -4.53 -6.35
C ILE A 215 18.27 -5.06 -7.23
N GLY A 216 18.56 -5.42 -8.49
CA GLY A 216 17.54 -5.99 -9.39
C GLY A 216 17.04 -7.36 -8.92
N ASP A 217 17.96 -8.23 -8.48
CA ASP A 217 17.61 -9.54 -7.89
C ASP A 217 16.82 -9.38 -6.58
N LEU A 218 17.20 -8.40 -5.76
CA LEU A 218 16.52 -8.05 -4.51
C LEU A 218 15.07 -7.61 -4.79
N ALA A 219 14.85 -6.76 -5.79
CA ALA A 219 13.51 -6.28 -6.16
C ALA A 219 12.58 -7.41 -6.67
N ARG A 220 13.15 -8.52 -7.14
CA ARG A 220 12.39 -9.70 -7.60
C ARG A 220 11.91 -10.60 -6.47
N LEU A 221 12.44 -10.45 -5.25
CA LEU A 221 12.00 -11.28 -4.13
C LEU A 221 10.51 -11.01 -3.84
N SER A 222 9.73 -12.09 -3.71
CA SER A 222 8.34 -11.98 -3.26
C SER A 222 8.32 -11.37 -1.86
N GLY A 223 7.47 -10.36 -1.68
CA GLY A 223 7.28 -9.69 -0.40
C GLY A 223 8.07 -8.39 -0.25
N VAL A 224 9.06 -8.15 -1.11
CA VAL A 224 9.69 -6.82 -1.20
C VAL A 224 8.67 -5.82 -1.74
N ARG A 225 8.44 -4.76 -0.96
CA ARG A 225 7.52 -3.66 -1.29
C ARG A 225 8.24 -2.53 -1.97
N TYR A 226 9.34 -2.08 -1.40
CA TYR A 226 10.13 -0.96 -1.93
C TYR A 226 11.57 -0.99 -1.40
N ILE A 227 12.51 -0.53 -2.22
CA ILE A 227 13.95 -0.45 -1.93
C ILE A 227 14.40 0.99 -2.15
N GLU A 228 14.98 1.57 -1.11
CA GLU A 228 15.52 2.93 -1.14
C GLU A 228 16.92 2.98 -0.52
N ARG A 229 17.68 4.02 -0.85
CA ARG A 229 19.00 4.23 -0.24
C ARG A 229 18.84 4.49 1.25
N ALA A 230 19.68 3.85 2.07
CA ALA A 230 19.68 4.13 3.50
C ALA A 230 20.18 5.57 3.75
N PRO A 231 19.52 6.34 4.64
CA PRO A 231 19.92 7.70 4.92
C PRO A 231 21.31 7.76 5.58
N GLU A 232 22.14 8.70 5.13
CA GLU A 232 23.36 9.07 5.85
C GLU A 232 23.06 10.14 6.88
N TYR A 233 22.89 9.74 8.14
CA TYR A 233 22.72 10.71 9.22
C TYR A 233 24.04 11.43 9.50
N LYS A 234 24.07 12.74 9.24
CA LYS A 234 25.13 13.63 9.73
C LYS A 234 24.65 14.28 11.03
N LEU A 235 25.37 14.03 12.12
CA LEU A 235 25.12 14.74 13.38
C LEU A 235 25.59 16.19 13.22
N PHE A 236 24.66 17.14 13.28
CA PHE A 236 25.00 18.54 13.42
C PHE A 236 25.30 18.82 14.89
N PRO A 237 26.54 19.22 15.26
CA PRO A 237 26.84 19.53 16.65
C PRO A 237 26.01 20.73 17.08
N THR A 238 25.18 20.55 18.11
CA THR A 238 24.39 21.64 18.68
C THR A 238 25.34 22.59 19.40
N GLY A 239 25.50 23.80 18.87
CA GLY A 239 26.40 24.80 19.42
C GLY A 239 26.12 25.05 20.90
N LYS A 240 27.15 24.88 21.73
CA LYS A 240 27.13 25.24 23.14
C LYS A 240 27.06 26.77 23.23
N GLN A 241 25.88 27.33 23.48
CA GLN A 241 25.73 28.71 23.97
C GLN A 241 26.40 28.75 25.34
N ARG A 242 27.67 29.14 25.39
CA ARG A 242 28.37 29.44 26.63
C ARG A 242 28.13 30.94 26.87
N GLY A 243 27.21 31.23 27.78
CA GLY A 243 27.02 32.58 28.29
C GLY A 243 28.32 33.03 28.97
N GLU A 244 28.76 34.23 28.61
CA GLU A 244 29.67 35.06 29.41
C GLU A 244 28.85 35.94 30.35
#